data_AF-A0A2N7XSP0-F1
#
_entry.id   AF-A0A2N7XSP0-F1
#
_cell.length_a   1.000
_cell.length_b   1.000
_cell.length_c   1.000
_cell.angle_alpha   90.00
_cell.angle_beta   90.00
_cell.angle_gamma   90.00
#
_symmetry.space_group_name_H-M   'P 1'
#
loop_
_entity.id
_entity.type
_entity.pdbx_description
1 polymer ?
#
loop_
_entity_poly.entity_id
_entity_poly.type
_entity_poly.pdbx_seq_one_letter_code
_entity_poly.pdbx_strand_id
1 'polypeptide(L)'
;DRRRAVEAALWIDDNSHVGIDLEQAARLADLSPFHFLRLFSNVLGVTPHQYLVRSRLRHAARLLTDDDIAVTDIAYDVGFGDLSN
;
A
#
# COMPACT_ATOMS: atom_id res chain seq x y z
N ASP A 1 17.58 5.74 -1.52
CA ASP A 1 17.90 4.31 -1.45
C ASP A 1 16.78 3.49 -2.09
N ARG A 2 17.01 3.02 -3.33
CA ARG A 2 15.98 2.30 -4.10
C ARG A 2 15.60 0.97 -3.46
N ARG A 3 16.55 0.30 -2.78
CA ARG A 3 16.32 -1.00 -2.15
C ARG A 3 15.25 -0.92 -1.07
N ARG A 4 15.37 0.03 -0.14
CA ARG A 4 14.41 0.26 0.96
C ARG A 4 12.98 0.51 0.46
N ALA A 5 12.83 1.27 -0.62
CA ALA A 5 11.51 1.54 -1.20
C ALA A 5 10.88 0.28 -1.82
N VAL A 6 11.68 -0.55 -2.48
CA VAL A 6 11.21 -1.82 -3.06
C VAL A 6 10.87 -2.82 -1.96
N GLU A 7 11.70 -2.96 -0.92
CA GLU A 7 11.42 -3.83 0.23
C GLU A 7 10.13 -3.44 0.94
N ALA A 8 9.91 -2.14 1.17
CA ALA A 8 8.65 -1.66 1.73
C ALA A 8 7.45 -1.94 0.82
N ALA A 9 7.61 -1.81 -0.50
CA ALA A 9 6.54 -2.12 -1.45
C ALA A 9 6.17 -3.61 -1.46
N LEU A 10 7.15 -4.51 -1.36
CA LEU A 10 6.92 -5.94 -1.23
C LEU A 10 6.21 -6.26 0.09
N TRP A 11 6.67 -5.68 1.19
CA TRP A 11 6.02 -5.86 2.49
C TRP A 11 4.57 -5.36 2.49
N ILE A 12 4.30 -4.20 1.88
CA ILE A 12 2.93 -3.69 1.70
C ILE A 12 2.09 -4.66 0.85
N ASP A 13 2.66 -5.27 -0.19
CA ASP A 13 1.96 -6.22 -1.05
C ASP A 13 1.51 -7.45 -0.24
N ASP A 14 2.46 -8.07 0.45
CA ASP A 14 2.26 -9.26 1.29
C ASP A 14 1.26 -9.03 2.42
N ASN A 15 1.23 -7.81 2.99
CA ASN A 15 0.38 -7.46 4.13
C ASN A 15 -0.88 -6.67 3.75
N SER A 16 -1.17 -6.50 2.46
CA SER A 16 -2.26 -5.63 2.01
C SER A 16 -3.67 -6.06 2.48
N HIS A 17 -3.82 -7.36 2.79
CA HIS A 17 -5.05 -7.97 3.30
C HIS A 17 -5.31 -7.69 4.79
N VAL A 18 -4.31 -7.22 5.53
CA VAL A 18 -4.45 -6.76 6.91
C VAL A 18 -4.46 -5.23 6.99
N GLY A 19 -5.03 -4.68 8.07
CA GLY A 19 -5.02 -3.24 8.32
C GLY A 19 -3.60 -2.76 8.62
N ILE A 20 -2.85 -2.37 7.59
CA ILE A 20 -1.52 -1.77 7.74
C ILE A 20 -1.61 -0.25 7.79
N ASP A 21 -0.71 0.35 8.57
CA ASP A 21 -0.55 1.80 8.68
C ASP A 21 0.76 2.26 8.00
N LEU A 22 0.74 3.47 7.44
CA LEU A 22 1.88 4.12 6.80
C LEU A 22 3.09 4.22 7.72
N GLU A 23 2.86 4.44 9.02
CA GLU A 23 3.95 4.49 9.99
C GLU A 23 4.66 3.15 10.16
N GLN A 24 3.94 2.02 10.05
CA GLN A 24 4.54 0.69 10.15
C GLN A 24 5.48 0.44 8.97
N ALA A 25 5.04 0.78 7.75
CA ALA A 25 5.87 0.70 6.55
C ALA A 25 7.10 1.63 6.63
N ALA A 26 6.93 2.84 7.18
CA ALA A 26 8.03 3.77 7.38
C ALA A 26 9.07 3.25 8.39
N ARG A 27 8.61 2.68 9.52
CA ARG A 27 9.47 2.06 10.54
C ARG A 27 10.26 0.86 10.00
N LEU A 28 9.64 0.00 9.19
CA LEU A 28 10.33 -1.11 8.54
C LEU A 28 11.41 -0.64 7.57
N ALA A 29 11.14 0.47 6.89
CA ALA A 29 12.11 1.11 6.04
C ALA A 29 13.14 1.91 6.85
N ASP A 30 13.12 1.98 8.19
CA ASP A 30 13.97 2.80 9.07
C ASP A 30 13.95 4.31 8.73
N LEU A 31 12.76 4.82 8.39
CA LEU A 31 12.54 6.20 7.97
C LEU A 31 11.41 6.85 8.77
N SER A 32 11.48 8.17 8.92
CA SER A 32 10.31 8.93 9.33
C SER A 32 9.23 8.87 8.24
N PRO A 33 7.92 8.99 8.58
CA PRO A 33 6.83 8.89 7.62
C PRO A 33 6.97 9.82 6.42
N PHE A 34 7.37 11.08 6.66
CA PHE A 34 7.60 12.05 5.59
C PHE A 34 8.73 11.65 4.65
N HIS A 35 9.83 11.14 5.22
CA HIS A 35 10.98 10.73 4.41
C HIS A 35 10.69 9.46 3.61
N PHE A 36 9.94 8.54 4.21
CA PHE A 36 9.42 7.35 3.58
C PHE A 36 8.51 7.70 2.40
N LEU A 37 7.49 8.55 2.60
CA LEU A 37 6.57 9.00 1.55
C LEU A 37 7.32 9.53 0.33
N ARG A 38 8.29 10.43 0.56
CA ARG A 38 9.09 11.03 -0.51
C ARG A 38 9.98 10.00 -1.21
N LEU A 39 10.70 9.18 -0.45
CA LEU A 39 11.56 8.14 -1.03
C LEU A 39 10.75 7.14 -1.86
N PHE A 40 9.65 6.65 -1.31
CA PHE A 40 8.79 5.66 -1.94
C PHE A 40 8.22 6.21 -3.24
N SER A 41 7.64 7.41 -3.20
CA SER A 41 7.05 8.04 -4.40
C SER A 41 8.09 8.31 -5.49
N ASN A 42 9.30 8.73 -5.11
CA ASN A 42 10.38 8.96 -6.07
C ASN A 42 10.88 7.67 -6.74
N VAL A 43 10.80 6.53 -6.05
CA VAL A 43 11.33 5.25 -6.57
C VAL A 43 10.26 4.44 -7.29
N LEU A 44 9.03 4.40 -6.77
CA LEU A 44 7.92 3.57 -7.27
C LEU A 44 6.95 4.36 -8.17
N GLY A 45 7.07 5.69 -8.22
CA GLY A 45 6.22 6.57 -9.03
C GLY A 45 4.79 6.76 -8.51
N VAL A 46 4.47 6.23 -7.32
CA VAL A 46 3.17 6.33 -6.66
C VAL A 46 3.35 6.47 -5.15
N THR A 47 2.36 7.03 -4.46
CA THR A 47 2.42 7.11 -3.00
C THR A 47 2.23 5.72 -2.35
N PRO A 48 2.73 5.50 -1.12
CA PRO A 48 2.51 4.25 -0.40
C PRO A 48 1.02 3.90 -0.24
N HIS A 49 0.17 4.90 0.01
CA HIS A 49 -1.28 4.72 0.10
C HIS A 49 -1.88 4.20 -1.22
N GLN A 50 -1.53 4.83 -2.35
CA GLN A 50 -1.98 4.38 -3.67
C GLN A 50 -1.49 2.97 -3.98
N TYR A 51 -0.27 2.63 -3.58
CA TYR A 51 0.28 1.29 -3.75
C TYR A 51 -0.50 0.25 -2.93
N LEU A 52 -0.79 0.54 -1.66
CA LEU A 52 -1.59 -0.32 -0.77
C LEU A 52 -2.99 -0.57 -1.36
N VAL A 53 -3.68 0.47 -1.82
CA VAL A 53 -5.01 0.30 -2.42
C VAL A 53 -4.96 -0.61 -3.65
N ARG A 54 -3.98 -0.39 -4.55
CA ARG A 54 -3.79 -1.25 -5.72
C ARG A 54 -3.46 -2.69 -5.32
N SER A 55 -2.73 -2.88 -4.23
CA SER A 55 -2.44 -4.21 -3.69
C SER A 55 -3.68 -4.92 -3.18
N ARG A 56 -4.53 -4.22 -2.42
CA ARG A 56 -5.83 -4.74 -1.96
C ARG A 56 -6.72 -5.17 -3.12
N LEU A 57 -6.77 -4.36 -4.17
CA LEU A 57 -7.50 -4.70 -5.39
C LEU A 57 -6.93 -5.94 -6.10
N ARG A 58 -5.61 -6.06 -6.22
CA ARG A 58 -4.98 -7.26 -6.78
C ARG A 58 -5.29 -8.50 -5.94
N HIS A 59 -5.23 -8.38 -4.61
CA HIS A 59 -5.53 -9.47 -3.69
C HIS A 59 -7.00 -9.91 -3.83
N ALA A 60 -7.94 -8.97 -3.80
CA ALA A 60 -9.35 -9.25 -4.00
C ALA A 60 -9.61 -9.90 -5.37
N ALA A 61 -9.01 -9.38 -6.45
CA ALA A 61 -9.14 -9.96 -7.79
C ALA A 61 -8.62 -11.40 -7.86
N ARG A 62 -7.51 -11.72 -7.17
CA ARG A 62 -7.00 -13.11 -7.07
C ARG A 62 -7.98 -14.02 -6.34
N LEU A 63 -8.55 -13.57 -5.22
CA LEU A 63 -9.56 -14.34 -4.49
C LEU A 63 -10.80 -14.64 -5.35
N LEU A 64 -11.24 -13.67 -6.17
CA LEU A 64 -12.37 -13.86 -7.09
C LEU A 64 -12.10 -14.84 -8.23
N THR A 65 -10.84 -15.06 -8.59
CA THR A 65 -10.47 -16.07 -9.58
C THR A 65 -10.25 -17.46 -8.98
N ASP A 66 -10.02 -17.57 -7.66
CA ASP A 66 -9.72 -18.82 -6.97
C ASP A 66 -10.93 -19.47 -6.29
N ASP A 67 -11.95 -18.75 -5.82
CA ASP A 67 -13.16 -19.34 -5.19
C ASP A 67 -14.42 -18.44 -5.30
N ASP A 68 -15.60 -19.07 -5.37
CA ASP A 68 -16.98 -18.54 -5.45
C ASP A 68 -17.41 -17.67 -4.23
N ILE A 69 -16.57 -16.75 -3.77
CA ILE A 69 -16.80 -15.93 -2.57
C ILE A 69 -17.18 -14.50 -2.95
N ALA A 70 -18.33 -14.08 -2.44
CA ALA A 70 -19.07 -12.87 -2.78
C ALA A 70 -18.24 -11.58 -2.69
N VAL A 71 -18.26 -10.88 -3.82
CA VAL A 71 -17.82 -9.50 -4.02
C VAL A 71 -18.62 -8.56 -3.13
N THR A 72 -17.97 -7.87 -2.20
CA THR A 72 -18.45 -6.56 -1.72
C THR A 72 -17.27 -5.70 -1.23
N ASP A 73 -17.16 -4.52 -1.85
CA ASP A 73 -16.57 -3.27 -1.35
C ASP A 73 -15.05 -3.11 -1.26
N ILE A 74 -14.40 -2.88 -2.40
CA ILE A 74 -13.14 -2.10 -2.43
C ILE A 74 -13.19 -1.05 -3.56
N ALA A 75 -14.34 -0.40 -3.76
CA ALA A 75 -14.54 0.59 -4.82
C ALA A 75 -14.73 2.03 -4.32
N TYR A 76 -14.69 2.30 -3.02
CA TYR A 76 -15.17 3.59 -2.50
C TYR A 76 -14.24 4.39 -1.57
N ASP A 77 -12.91 4.28 -1.67
CA ASP A 77 -12.05 5.24 -0.96
C ASP A 77 -10.64 5.44 -1.54
N VAL A 78 -10.51 5.57 -2.87
CA VAL A 78 -9.19 5.76 -3.51
C VAL A 78 -8.76 7.22 -3.62
N GLY A 79 -9.47 8.12 -2.95
CA GLY A 79 -9.02 9.49 -2.83
C GLY A 79 -10.03 10.31 -2.07
N PHE A 80 -9.89 10.39 -0.74
CA PHE A 80 -10.14 11.55 0.11
C PHE A 80 -9.91 11.11 1.56
N GLY A 81 -8.64 11.06 1.98
CA GLY A 81 -8.26 10.62 3.31
C GLY A 81 -6.94 11.24 3.73
N ASP A 82 -6.94 12.56 3.88
CA ASP A 82 -6.05 13.32 4.74
C ASP A 82 -4.53 13.21 4.47
N LEU A 83 -4.06 13.87 3.42
CA LEU A 83 -2.76 14.54 3.46
C LEU A 83 -3.03 16.01 3.79
N SER A 84 -3.61 16.28 4.96
CA SER A 84 -3.52 17.62 5.54
C SER A 84 -2.06 17.91 5.88
N ASN A 85 -1.65 19.07 5.39
CA ASN A 85 -0.43 19.82 5.69
C ASN A 85 -0.03 19.79 7.17
#